data_AF-K1SRT2-F1
#
_entry.id   AF-K1SRT2-F1
#
_cell.length_a   1.000
_cell.length_b   1.000
_cell.length_c   1.000
_cell.angle_alpha   90.00
_cell.angle_beta   90.00
_cell.angle_gamma   90.00
#
_symmetry.space_group_name_H-M   'P 1'
#
loop_
_entity.id
_entity.type
_entity.pdbx_description
1 polymer ?
#
loop_
_entity_poly.entity_id
_entity_poly.type
_entity_poly.pdbx_seq_one_letter_code
_entity_poly.pdbx_strand_id
1 'polypeptide(L)' 'TSFYAMYDFAKTIGGDDIDLTNIVPTGTEPHDFEPTASDMAKLSEADIFIYNGVGMESWADKIIETLPQT' A
#
# COMPACT_ATOMS: atom_id res chain seq x y z
N THR A 1 -0.37 -1.43 -3.38
CA THR A 1 0.05 -2.41 -2.34
C THR A 1 1.08 -1.79 -1.42
N SER A 2 1.24 -2.33 -0.21
CA SER A 2 2.18 -1.83 0.80
C SER A 2 3.65 -2.12 0.45
N PHE A 3 4.05 -3.39 0.35
CA PHE A 3 5.42 -3.81 0.02
C PHE A 3 5.44 -4.97 -0.99
N TYR A 4 6.64 -5.40 -1.37
CA TYR A 4 6.85 -6.29 -2.52
C TYR A 4 6.06 -7.61 -2.46
N ALA A 5 5.93 -8.25 -1.29
CA ALA A 5 5.17 -9.50 -1.22
C ALA A 5 3.68 -9.30 -1.57
N MET A 6 3.08 -8.20 -1.10
CA MET A 6 1.70 -7.85 -1.45
C MET A 6 1.58 -7.47 -2.93
N TYR A 7 2.59 -6.79 -3.49
CA TYR A 7 2.67 -6.49 -4.91
C TYR A 7 2.71 -7.76 -5.77
N ASP A 8 3.55 -8.73 -5.41
CA ASP A 8 3.72 -9.98 -6.16
C ASP A 8 2.44 -10.82 -6.16
N PHE A 9 1.74 -10.90 -5.02
CA PHE A 9 0.43 -11.55 -4.94
C PHE A 9 -0.61 -10.84 -5.81
N ALA A 10 -0.73 -9.51 -5.68
CA ALA A 10 -1.68 -8.74 -6.47
C ALA A 10 -1.42 -8.87 -7.97
N LYS A 11 -0.15 -8.79 -8.40
CA LYS A 11 0.26 -8.96 -9.79
C LYS A 11 -0.05 -10.36 -10.32
N THR A 12 0.24 -11.39 -9.53
CA THR A 12 0.01 -12.78 -9.93
C THR A 12 -1.48 -13.07 -10.13
N ILE A 13 -2.34 -12.47 -9.32
CA ILE A 13 -3.80 -12.66 -9.37
C ILE A 13 -4.44 -11.78 -10.45
N GLY A 14 -4.13 -10.48 -10.47
CA GLY A 14 -4.79 -9.50 -11.33
C GLY A 14 -4.19 -9.35 -12.72
N GLY A 15 -2.90 -9.70 -12.90
CA GLY A 15 -2.25 -9.62 -14.21
C GLY A 15 -2.39 -8.24 -14.87
N ASP A 16 -2.87 -8.24 -16.11
CA ASP A 16 -3.07 -7.02 -16.92
C ASP A 16 -4.42 -6.32 -16.65
N ASP A 17 -5.29 -6.90 -15.80
CA ASP A 17 -6.62 -6.34 -15.50
C ASP A 17 -6.59 -5.25 -14.41
N ILE A 18 -5.42 -4.98 -13.82
CA ILE A 18 -5.24 -4.03 -12.73
C ILE A 18 -4.13 -3.01 -13.03
N ASP A 19 -4.31 -1.77 -12.58
CA ASP A 19 -3.20 -0.82 -12.44
C ASP A 19 -2.60 -0.98 -11.03
N LEU A 20 -1.32 -1.34 -10.97
CA LEU A 20 -0.69 -1.79 -9.73
C LEU A 20 0.52 -0.93 -9.36
N THR A 21 0.39 -0.20 -8.25
CA THR A 21 1.47 0.57 -7.62
C THR A 21 1.90 -0.07 -6.31
N ASN A 22 3.22 -0.20 -6.08
CA ASN A 22 3.79 -0.56 -4.78
C ASN A 22 4.35 0.69 -4.10
N ILE A 23 3.90 1.00 -2.88
CA ILE A 23 4.25 2.28 -2.26
C ILE A 23 5.62 2.25 -1.57
N VAL A 24 6.02 1.12 -0.98
CA VAL A 24 7.38 0.96 -0.45
C VAL A 24 8.33 0.76 -1.63
N PRO A 25 9.31 1.65 -1.86
CA PRO A 25 10.23 1.52 -2.97
C PRO A 25 11.10 0.27 -2.89
N THR A 26 11.55 -0.22 -4.04
CA THR A 26 12.51 -1.33 -4.10
C THR A 26 13.81 -0.97 -3.34
N GLY A 27 14.26 -1.88 -2.48
CA GLY A 27 15.47 -1.69 -1.67
C GLY A 27 15.26 -0.91 -0.37
N THR A 28 14.03 -0.48 -0.08
CA THR A 28 13.65 0.09 1.21
C THR A 28 13.20 -1.02 2.17
N GLU A 29 13.65 -0.94 3.42
CA GLU A 29 13.15 -1.80 4.50
C GLU A 29 11.69 -1.43 4.84
N PRO A 30 10.71 -2.32 4.65
CA PRO A 30 9.30 -1.99 4.87
C PRO A 30 8.96 -1.57 6.29
N HIS A 31 9.67 -2.09 7.30
CA HIS A 31 9.41 -1.74 8.71
C HIS A 31 9.81 -0.31 9.08
N ASP A 32 10.76 0.29 8.35
CA ASP A 32 11.25 1.66 8.57
C ASP A 32 10.57 2.68 7.65
N PHE A 33 9.70 2.23 6.74
CA PHE A 33 9.04 3.10 5.78
C PHE A 33 7.92 3.91 6.44
N GLU A 34 7.91 5.22 6.20
CA GLU A 34 6.76 6.09 6.43
C GLU A 34 6.30 6.74 5.12
N PRO A 35 5.00 6.74 4.82
CA PRO A 35 4.46 7.33 3.60
C PRO A 35 4.56 8.85 3.62
N THR A 36 4.90 9.42 2.47
CA THR A 36 4.91 10.87 2.27
C THR A 36 3.48 11.40 2.04
N ALA A 37 3.30 12.72 2.10
CA ALA A 37 2.05 13.35 1.69
C ALA A 37 1.63 13.00 0.24
N SER A 38 2.61 12.79 -0.66
CA SER A 38 2.31 12.36 -2.03
C SER A 38 1.83 10.92 -2.09
N ASP A 39 2.35 10.03 -1.23
CA ASP A 39 1.90 8.64 -1.17
C ASP A 39 0.50 8.55 -0.57
N MET A 40 0.21 9.39 0.43
CA MET A 40 -1.12 9.56 0.99
C MET A 40 -2.16 10.00 -0.05
N ALA A 41 -1.80 10.96 -0.91
CA ALA A 41 -2.69 11.37 -2.00
C ALA A 41 -3.00 10.21 -2.95
N LYS A 42 -1.98 9.44 -3.36
CA LYS A 42 -2.17 8.25 -4.21
C LYS A 42 -3.05 7.19 -3.53
N LEU A 43 -2.85 6.95 -2.22
CA LEU A 43 -3.68 6.02 -1.45
C LEU A 43 -5.14 6.45 -1.40
N SER A 44 -5.41 7.77 -1.31
CA SER A 44 -6.78 8.29 -1.28
C SER A 44 -7.52 8.20 -2.63
N GLU A 45 -6.78 8.09 -3.72
CA GLU A 45 -7.32 7.92 -5.08
C GLU A 45 -7.42 6.45 -5.49
N ALA A 46 -6.82 5.53 -4.73
CA ALA A 46 -6.81 4.11 -5.05
C ALA A 46 -8.17 3.45 -4.77
N ASP A 47 -8.64 2.62 -5.70
CA ASP A 47 -9.85 1.83 -5.50
C ASP A 47 -9.69 0.77 -4.40
N ILE A 48 -8.48 0.19 -4.29
CA ILE A 48 -8.15 -0.88 -3.33
C ILE A 48 -6.74 -0.67 -2.78
N PHE A 49 -6.61 -0.70 -1.45
CA PHE A 49 -5.33 -0.78 -0.76
C PHE A 49 -5.13 -2.17 -0.15
N ILE A 50 -4.09 -2.89 -0.61
CA ILE A 50 -3.71 -4.22 -0.12
C ILE A 50 -2.44 -4.09 0.73
N TYR A 51 -2.55 -4.51 1.99
CA TYR A 51 -1.47 -4.53 2.99
C TYR A 51 -1.52 -5.81 3.83
N ASN A 52 -0.43 -6.14 4.53
CA ASN A 52 -0.34 -7.38 5.29
C ASN A 52 -1.09 -7.30 6.64
N GLY A 53 -0.98 -6.16 7.32
CA GLY A 53 -1.57 -5.97 8.65
C GLY A 53 -0.75 -6.64 9.76
N VAL A 54 -1.38 -6.81 10.93
CA VAL A 54 -0.74 -7.36 12.16
C VAL A 54 0.53 -6.58 12.54
N GLY A 55 0.54 -5.26 12.31
CA GLY A 55 1.65 -4.38 12.62
C GLY A 55 2.83 -4.41 11.64
N MET A 56 2.73 -5.12 10.51
CA MET A 56 3.76 -5.08 9.46
C MET A 56 3.93 -3.66 8.92
N GLU A 57 2.82 -3.03 8.55
CA GLU A 57 2.75 -1.62 8.18
C GLU A 57 2.26 -0.80 9.39
N SER A 58 3.18 -0.41 10.28
CA SER A 58 2.87 0.35 11.51
C SER A 58 2.10 1.65 11.26
N TRP A 59 2.23 2.22 10.05
CA TRP A 59 1.57 3.43 9.60
C TRP A 59 0.15 3.21 9.04
N ALA A 60 -0.22 1.99 8.67
CA ALA A 60 -1.43 1.73 7.89
C ALA A 60 -2.72 2.05 8.67
N ASP A 61 -2.81 1.63 9.94
CA ASP A 61 -4.02 1.82 10.74
C ASP A 61 -4.36 3.31 10.89
N LYS A 62 -3.36 4.14 11.20
CA LYS A 62 -3.51 5.60 11.30
C LYS A 62 -4.01 6.22 10.00
N ILE A 63 -3.58 5.67 8.87
CA ILE A 63 -3.95 6.19 7.56
C ILE A 63 -5.37 5.80 7.19
N ILE A 64 -5.75 4.55 7.44
CA ILE A 64 -7.11 4.05 7.21
C ILE A 64 -8.13 4.86 8.02
N GLU A 65 -7.81 5.20 9.27
CA GLU A 65 -8.66 6.07 10.10
C GLU A 65 -8.86 7.48 9.53
N THR A 66 -7.89 7.99 8.77
CA THR A 66 -7.96 9.34 8.17
C THR A 66 -8.63 9.38 6.80
N LEU A 67 -8.71 8.24 6.11
CA LEU A 67 -9.31 8.17 4.78
C LEU A 67 -10.86 8.20 4.89
N PRO A 68 -11.54 8.91 3.98
CA PRO A 68 -13.00 8.91 3.94
C PRO A 68 -13.53 7.48 3.81
N GLN A 69 -14.36 7.06 4.76
CA GLN A 69 -15.05 5.78 4.68
C GLN A 69 -16.27 5.97 3.78
N THR A 70 -16.15 5.63 2.49
CA THR A 70 -17.27 5.64 1.52
C THR A 70 -18.03 4.33 1.51
#